data_AF-A0A7S4JEC2-F1
#
_entry.id   AF-A0A7S4JEC2-F1
#
_cell.length_a   1.000
_cell.length_b   1.000
_cell.length_c   1.000
_cell.angle_alpha   90.00
_cell.angle_beta   90.00
_cell.angle_gamma   90.00
#
_symmetry.space_group_name_H-M   'P 1'
#
loop_
_entity.id
_entity.type
_entity.pdbx_description
1 polymer ?
#
loop_
_entity_poly.entity_id
_entity_poly.type
_entity_poly.pdbx_seq_one_letter_code
_entity_poly.pdbx_strand_id
1 'polypeptide(L)'
;LGTMASINLPVKALPFGCTFPNLDNYMFDLVLKTAAPLATVLALQGVRKVLLARHRLAPEGNPETAQRRLDGTSKPMGLIVADLFADLSFFIGFIVYPGASTTIFMFFMGETFGGPGEDGVTVMRFDRSIETGSALYKAFIPYALVMMVLYPIGIPVQYAVMLYRNRNELNELRILEMTIEAEYALAKLEAEGANSEEEAKETMRKADAAYEEGHAAYAQLRSELPTDLRKLTAGYELRVYWFEIFECARKIALVCLPVFFPQGSPGQLIIGLIICFLTYGMYGVYGPYESPNDDLLAQLAQLCIFFSLVASIVTNVYPDE
;
A
#
# COMPACT_ATOMS: atom_id res chain seq x y z
N LEU A 1 13.46 -33.36 1.39
CA LEU A 1 13.82 -32.23 2.29
C LEU A 1 13.01 -31.01 1.85
N GLY A 2 12.17 -30.47 2.75
CA GLY A 2 11.64 -29.10 2.68
C GLY A 2 10.67 -28.74 1.56
N THR A 3 9.37 -29.06 1.74
CA THR A 3 8.28 -28.38 1.01
C THR A 3 8.34 -26.88 1.30
N MET A 4 8.53 -26.05 0.26
CA MET A 4 8.42 -24.60 0.37
C MET A 4 6.98 -24.22 0.74
N ALA A 5 6.73 -24.10 2.05
CA ALA A 5 5.55 -23.45 2.56
C ALA A 5 5.60 -21.97 2.11
N SER A 6 4.56 -21.57 1.41
CA SER A 6 4.22 -20.19 1.04
C SER A 6 4.71 -19.16 2.06
N ILE A 7 5.34 -18.08 1.58
CA ILE A 7 5.56 -16.84 2.35
C ILE A 7 4.21 -16.13 2.51
N ASN A 8 3.28 -16.79 3.17
CA ASN A 8 2.31 -16.18 4.05
C ASN A 8 2.91 -16.43 5.41
N LEU A 9 3.23 -15.42 6.22
CA LEU A 9 3.52 -15.65 7.64
C LEU A 9 2.32 -16.45 8.18
N PRO A 10 2.43 -17.77 8.41
CA PRO A 10 1.33 -18.48 8.97
C PRO A 10 1.26 -17.96 10.39
N VAL A 11 0.13 -17.37 10.80
CA VAL A 11 -0.06 -16.92 12.20
C VAL A 11 0.06 -18.10 13.18
N LYS A 12 0.15 -19.34 12.69
CA LYS A 12 0.74 -20.49 13.42
C LYS A 12 2.14 -20.27 14.00
N ALA A 13 2.89 -19.24 13.58
CA ALA A 13 4.19 -18.89 14.14
C ALA A 13 4.10 -18.14 15.48
N LEU A 14 2.93 -17.56 15.81
CA LEU A 14 2.66 -17.05 17.15
C LEU A 14 2.02 -18.19 17.97
N PRO A 15 2.51 -18.53 19.17
CA PRO A 15 2.13 -19.74 19.90
C PRO A 15 0.75 -19.63 20.56
N PHE A 16 -0.16 -18.81 20.03
CA PHE A 16 -1.50 -18.63 20.59
C PHE A 16 -2.34 -19.91 20.46
N GLY A 17 -2.18 -20.67 19.38
CA GLY A 17 -2.85 -21.98 19.23
C GLY A 17 -2.41 -23.02 20.26
N CYS A 18 -1.15 -22.94 20.73
CA CYS A 18 -0.62 -23.82 21.78
C CYS A 18 -0.96 -23.34 23.21
N THR A 19 -1.23 -22.05 23.41
CA THR A 19 -1.59 -21.50 24.74
C THR A 19 -3.10 -21.45 24.97
N PHE A 20 -3.91 -21.33 23.92
CA PHE A 20 -5.37 -21.26 24.02
C PHE A 20 -6.02 -22.13 22.92
N PRO A 21 -6.21 -23.44 23.16
CA PRO A 21 -6.75 -24.37 22.17
C PRO A 21 -8.15 -24.00 21.66
N ASN A 22 -8.95 -23.32 22.50
CA ASN A 22 -10.30 -22.85 22.14
C ASN A 22 -10.29 -21.60 21.22
N LEU A 23 -9.13 -20.99 20.99
CA LEU A 23 -8.94 -19.84 20.10
C LEU A 23 -8.24 -20.22 18.78
N ASP A 24 -7.90 -21.50 18.58
CA ASP A 24 -7.27 -22.00 17.35
C ASP A 24 -8.33 -22.31 16.28
N ASN A 25 -9.11 -21.31 15.90
CA ASN A 25 -10.06 -21.41 14.79
C ASN A 25 -9.91 -20.25 13.81
N TYR A 26 -10.34 -20.49 12.57
CA TYR A 26 -10.28 -19.48 11.53
C TYR A 26 -11.05 -18.19 11.87
N MET A 27 -12.15 -18.29 12.62
CA MET A 27 -12.97 -17.13 13.00
C MET A 27 -12.20 -16.17 13.90
N PHE A 28 -11.41 -16.69 14.84
CA PHE A 28 -10.54 -15.88 15.68
C PHE A 28 -9.43 -15.23 14.85
N ASP A 29 -8.79 -15.97 13.93
CA ASP A 29 -7.77 -15.43 13.03
C ASP A 29 -8.33 -14.31 12.14
N LEU A 30 -9.55 -14.49 11.61
CA LEU A 30 -10.27 -13.47 10.85
C LEU A 30 -10.47 -12.20 11.69
N VAL A 31 -10.95 -12.32 12.92
CA VAL A 31 -11.15 -11.17 13.82
C VAL A 31 -9.81 -10.54 14.22
N LEU A 32 -8.82 -11.33 14.58
CA LEU A 32 -7.51 -10.85 15.00
C LEU A 32 -6.83 -10.07 13.88
N LYS A 33 -6.84 -10.59 12.64
CA LYS A 33 -6.20 -9.94 11.49
C LYS A 33 -6.94 -8.72 10.96
N THR A 34 -8.24 -8.58 11.23
CA THR A 34 -9.06 -7.48 10.71
C THR A 34 -9.43 -6.46 11.80
N ALA A 35 -10.00 -6.89 12.92
CA ALA A 35 -10.43 -5.99 13.98
C ALA A 35 -9.27 -5.45 14.84
N ALA A 36 -8.22 -6.23 15.11
CA ALA A 36 -7.14 -5.75 15.99
C ALA A 36 -6.35 -4.57 15.38
N PRO A 37 -5.99 -4.59 14.09
CA PRO A 37 -5.41 -3.41 13.43
C PRO A 37 -6.36 -2.21 13.43
N LEU A 38 -7.65 -2.43 13.16
CA LEU A 38 -8.65 -1.36 13.18
C LEU A 38 -8.77 -0.73 14.58
N ALA A 39 -8.86 -1.55 15.63
CA ALA A 39 -8.91 -1.08 17.01
C ALA A 39 -7.63 -0.31 17.40
N THR A 40 -6.47 -0.77 16.94
CA THR A 40 -5.18 -0.09 17.16
C THR A 40 -5.18 1.28 16.48
N VAL A 41 -5.59 1.36 15.22
CA VAL A 41 -5.71 2.63 14.47
C VAL A 41 -6.71 3.58 15.16
N LEU A 42 -7.87 3.08 15.59
CA LEU A 42 -8.87 3.88 16.31
C LEU A 42 -8.34 4.40 17.64
N ALA A 43 -7.58 3.59 18.38
CA ALA A 43 -6.94 4.00 19.62
C ALA A 43 -5.89 5.11 19.38
N LEU A 44 -5.02 4.94 18.38
CA LEU A 44 -4.02 5.94 18.00
C LEU A 44 -4.68 7.27 17.59
N GLN A 45 -5.75 7.22 16.79
CA GLN A 45 -6.50 8.42 16.39
C GLN A 45 -7.25 9.05 17.58
N GLY A 46 -7.74 8.25 18.52
CA GLY A 46 -8.34 8.72 19.77
C GLY A 46 -7.33 9.51 20.60
N VAL A 47 -6.15 8.93 20.84
CA VAL A 47 -5.06 9.60 21.59
C VAL A 47 -4.62 10.88 20.86
N ARG A 48 -4.45 10.84 19.53
CA ARG A 48 -4.16 12.02 18.71
C ARG A 48 -5.19 13.13 18.93
N LYS A 49 -6.49 12.82 18.87
CA LYS A 49 -7.56 13.82 19.09
C LYS A 49 -7.48 14.43 20.49
N VAL A 50 -7.18 13.62 21.51
CA VAL A 50 -7.01 14.11 22.90
C VAL A 50 -5.78 15.02 23.00
N LEU A 51 -4.66 14.67 22.39
CA LEU A 51 -3.45 15.50 22.37
C LEU A 51 -3.70 16.84 21.67
N LEU A 52 -4.37 16.83 20.52
CA LEU A 52 -4.76 18.04 19.80
C LEU A 52 -5.75 18.90 20.58
N ALA A 53 -6.73 18.29 21.25
CA ALA A 53 -7.68 19.00 22.11
C ALA A 53 -6.98 19.64 23.33
N ARG A 54 -6.09 18.90 23.99
CA ARG A 54 -5.27 19.43 25.10
C ARG A 54 -4.38 20.58 24.65
N HIS A 55 -3.79 20.50 23.46
CA HIS A 55 -3.00 21.58 22.90
C HIS A 55 -3.85 22.82 22.58
N ARG A 56 -5.06 22.65 22.03
CA ARG A 56 -5.99 23.76 21.76
C ARG A 56 -6.52 24.44 23.02
N LEU A 57 -6.67 23.68 24.11
CA LEU A 57 -7.15 24.18 25.40
C LEU A 57 -6.02 24.66 26.32
N ALA A 58 -4.76 24.49 25.93
CA ALA A 58 -3.63 25.01 26.70
C ALA A 58 -3.73 26.54 26.73
N PRO A 59 -3.75 27.17 27.93
CA PRO A 59 -3.78 28.63 28.02
C PRO A 59 -2.60 29.22 27.26
N GLU A 60 -2.80 30.36 26.58
CA GLU A 60 -1.74 31.11 25.90
C GLU A 60 -0.68 31.53 26.93
N GLY A 61 0.30 30.65 27.15
CA GLY A 61 1.46 30.92 27.98
C GLY A 61 2.50 31.71 27.20
N ASN A 62 3.12 32.67 27.89
CA ASN A 62 4.29 33.50 27.59
C ASN A 62 4.51 33.92 26.11
N PRO A 63 4.60 35.23 25.78
CA PRO A 63 4.78 35.73 24.40
C PRO A 63 6.03 35.16 23.67
N GLU A 64 7.06 34.72 24.40
CA GLU A 64 8.22 34.01 23.82
C GLU A 64 7.85 32.69 23.13
N THR A 65 6.84 31.98 23.64
CA THR A 65 6.32 30.75 23.05
C THR A 65 5.50 31.02 21.79
N ALA A 66 4.88 32.20 21.68
CA ALA A 66 4.19 32.65 20.47
C ALA A 66 5.20 33.07 19.39
N GLN A 67 6.32 33.70 19.78
CA GLN A 67 7.38 34.11 18.87
C GLN A 67 8.17 32.91 18.31
N ARG A 68 8.44 31.88 19.12
CA ARG A 68 8.99 30.59 18.63
C ARG A 68 8.05 29.80 17.71
N ARG A 69 6.73 30.04 17.76
CA ARG A 69 5.76 29.45 16.81
C ARG A 69 5.84 30.13 15.44
N LEU A 70 6.22 31.40 15.38
CA LEU A 70 6.44 32.16 14.14
C LEU A 70 7.77 31.79 13.46
N ASP A 71 8.82 31.50 14.24
CA ASP A 71 10.15 31.11 13.74
C ASP A 71 10.26 29.64 13.25
N GLY A 72 9.16 28.86 13.23
CA GLY A 72 9.13 27.49 12.70
C GLY A 72 10.05 26.47 13.39
N THR A 73 10.73 26.84 14.47
CA THR A 73 11.95 26.15 14.94
C THR A 73 11.70 25.04 15.99
N SER A 74 10.49 24.88 16.51
CA SER A 74 10.17 23.73 17.38
C SER A 74 8.67 23.53 17.55
N LYS A 75 8.10 22.49 16.92
CA LYS A 75 6.74 22.03 17.26
C LYS A 75 6.73 21.54 18.72
N PRO A 76 5.71 21.87 19.53
CA PRO A 76 5.61 21.34 20.89
C PRO A 76 5.50 19.81 20.85
N MET A 77 6.11 19.13 21.82
CA MET A 77 6.22 17.66 21.86
C MET A 77 4.87 16.95 21.64
N GLY A 78 3.78 17.47 22.20
CA GLY A 78 2.45 16.90 22.03
C GLY A 78 1.92 16.93 20.58
N LEU A 79 2.31 17.92 19.78
CA LEU A 79 1.95 18.01 18.36
C LEU A 79 2.81 17.06 17.51
N ILE A 80 4.10 16.93 17.84
CA ILE A 80 5.00 15.95 17.20
C ILE A 80 4.46 14.53 17.40
N VAL A 81 4.07 14.18 18.63
CA VAL A 81 3.50 12.86 18.95
C VAL A 81 2.16 12.63 18.22
N ALA A 82 1.34 13.68 18.09
CA ALA A 82 0.08 13.61 17.35
C ALA A 82 0.28 13.36 15.84
N ASP A 83 1.27 14.01 15.23
CA ASP A 83 1.67 13.78 13.83
C ASP A 83 2.20 12.34 13.67
N LEU A 84 3.08 11.89 14.56
CA LEU A 84 3.62 10.51 14.55
C LEU A 84 2.52 9.45 14.63
N PHE A 85 1.49 9.64 15.47
CA PHE A 85 0.36 8.71 15.54
C PHE A 85 -0.50 8.70 14.28
N ALA A 86 -0.61 9.83 13.57
CA ALA A 86 -1.25 9.86 12.26
C ALA A 86 -0.44 9.06 11.23
N ASP A 87 0.88 9.26 11.23
CA ASP A 87 1.83 8.55 10.37
C ASP A 87 1.79 7.05 10.59
N LEU A 88 1.86 6.63 11.85
CA LEU A 88 1.79 5.23 12.24
C LEU A 88 0.43 4.61 11.86
N SER A 89 -0.67 5.33 12.02
CA SER A 89 -2.00 4.83 11.64
C SER A 89 -2.11 4.54 10.15
N PHE A 90 -1.61 5.45 9.31
CA PHE A 90 -1.59 5.27 7.86
C PHE A 90 -0.72 4.07 7.46
N PHE A 91 0.47 3.97 8.07
CA PHE A 91 1.40 2.87 7.82
C PHE A 91 0.84 1.50 8.23
N ILE A 92 0.17 1.41 9.38
CA ILE A 92 -0.53 0.18 9.80
C ILE A 92 -1.60 -0.21 8.77
N GLY A 93 -2.40 0.75 8.29
CA GLY A 93 -3.39 0.50 7.25
C GLY A 93 -2.78 -0.07 5.98
N PHE A 94 -1.67 0.52 5.51
CA PHE A 94 -0.94 0.09 4.32
C PHE A 94 -0.38 -1.33 4.44
N ILE A 95 0.25 -1.68 5.58
CA ILE A 95 0.83 -3.02 5.80
C ILE A 95 -0.24 -4.09 5.95
N VAL A 96 -1.31 -3.78 6.69
CA VAL A 96 -2.36 -4.77 7.01
C VAL A 96 -3.27 -5.02 5.82
N TYR A 97 -3.43 -4.04 4.94
CA TYR A 97 -4.31 -4.09 3.77
C TYR A 97 -4.26 -5.42 2.97
N PRO A 98 -3.11 -5.88 2.44
CA PRO A 98 -3.09 -7.12 1.65
C PRO A 98 -3.41 -8.36 2.50
N GLY A 99 -2.89 -8.44 3.73
CA GLY A 99 -3.11 -9.58 4.62
C GLY A 99 -4.55 -9.71 5.11
N ALA A 100 -5.15 -8.60 5.53
CA ALA A 100 -6.56 -8.53 5.90
C ALA A 100 -7.46 -8.86 4.71
N SER A 101 -7.21 -8.25 3.54
CA SER A 101 -7.99 -8.50 2.31
C SER A 101 -7.97 -9.98 1.91
N THR A 102 -6.79 -10.60 1.94
CA THR A 102 -6.66 -12.04 1.64
C THR A 102 -7.48 -12.88 2.59
N THR A 103 -7.35 -12.62 3.91
CA THR A 103 -8.07 -13.37 4.94
C THR A 103 -9.59 -13.22 4.77
N ILE A 104 -10.08 -12.03 4.44
CA ILE A 104 -11.51 -11.82 4.19
C ILE A 104 -12.00 -12.63 2.97
N PHE A 105 -11.23 -12.67 1.87
CA PHE A 105 -11.60 -13.46 0.69
C PHE A 105 -11.60 -14.96 0.98
N MET A 106 -10.62 -15.44 1.76
CA MET A 106 -10.52 -16.84 2.17
C MET A 106 -11.75 -17.33 2.95
N PHE A 107 -12.40 -16.46 3.73
CA PHE A 107 -13.62 -16.78 4.49
C PHE A 107 -14.76 -17.29 3.59
N PHE A 108 -14.89 -16.72 2.39
CA PHE A 108 -15.97 -17.05 1.47
C PHE A 108 -15.70 -18.31 0.64
N MET A 109 -14.50 -18.91 0.76
CA MET A 109 -14.14 -20.10 -0.03
C MET A 109 -14.54 -21.40 0.66
N GLY A 110 -15.48 -22.12 0.05
CA GLY A 110 -15.91 -23.46 0.45
C GLY A 110 -15.43 -24.54 -0.51
N GLU A 111 -15.25 -25.75 0.01
CA GLU A 111 -15.04 -26.99 -0.74
C GLU A 111 -16.07 -28.03 -0.30
N THR A 112 -16.66 -28.72 -1.29
CA THR A 112 -17.65 -29.77 -1.02
C THR A 112 -16.97 -31.12 -1.10
N PHE A 113 -17.11 -31.92 -0.04
CA PHE A 113 -16.63 -33.29 0.03
C PHE A 113 -17.84 -34.22 0.04
N GLY A 114 -17.91 -35.14 -0.92
CA GLY A 114 -18.95 -36.17 -0.97
C GLY A 114 -18.67 -37.21 -2.06
N GLY A 115 -18.97 -38.47 -1.77
CA GLY A 115 -18.96 -39.55 -2.77
C GLY A 115 -20.26 -39.60 -3.60
N PRO A 116 -20.29 -40.40 -4.68
CA PRO A 116 -21.52 -40.62 -5.44
C PRO A 116 -22.63 -41.19 -4.53
N GLY A 117 -23.70 -40.42 -4.31
CA GLY A 117 -24.86 -40.85 -3.51
C GLY A 117 -24.81 -40.48 -2.02
N GLU A 118 -23.83 -39.71 -1.56
CA GLU A 118 -23.78 -39.16 -0.20
C GLU A 118 -24.24 -37.69 -0.19
N ASP A 119 -24.91 -37.27 0.88
CA ASP A 119 -25.17 -35.85 1.15
C ASP A 119 -23.82 -35.17 1.44
N GLY A 120 -23.24 -34.55 0.41
CA GLY A 120 -21.92 -33.92 0.51
C GLY A 120 -21.87 -32.82 1.57
N VAL A 121 -20.75 -32.74 2.29
CA VAL A 121 -20.51 -31.70 3.31
C VAL A 121 -19.65 -30.60 2.72
N THR A 122 -20.13 -29.37 2.75
CA THR A 122 -19.38 -28.18 2.33
C THR A 122 -18.68 -27.52 3.51
N VAL A 123 -17.36 -27.65 3.56
CA VAL A 123 -16.50 -27.06 4.60
C VAL A 123 -15.69 -25.89 4.03
N MET A 124 -15.15 -25.04 4.90
CA MET A 124 -14.24 -23.99 4.46
C MET A 124 -12.95 -24.58 3.90
N ARG A 125 -12.44 -24.01 2.79
CA ARG A 125 -11.20 -24.47 2.15
C ARG A 125 -9.99 -24.36 3.08
N PHE A 126 -9.88 -23.25 3.79
CA PHE A 126 -8.71 -22.93 4.62
C PHE A 126 -8.76 -23.51 6.04
N ASP A 127 -9.95 -23.82 6.54
CA ASP A 127 -10.16 -24.47 7.82
C ASP A 127 -11.29 -25.51 7.69
N ARG A 128 -10.89 -26.74 7.39
CA ARG A 128 -11.81 -27.85 7.14
C ARG A 128 -12.59 -28.29 8.39
N SER A 129 -12.26 -27.76 9.57
CA SER A 129 -13.03 -28.03 10.79
C SER A 129 -14.37 -27.29 10.82
N ILE A 130 -14.57 -26.30 9.94
CA ILE A 130 -15.75 -25.44 9.93
C ILE A 130 -16.63 -25.74 8.71
N GLU A 131 -17.84 -26.21 8.97
CA GLU A 131 -18.88 -26.36 7.95
C GLU A 131 -19.49 -25.00 7.58
N THR A 132 -19.59 -24.72 6.28
CA THR A 132 -20.23 -23.48 5.76
C THR A 132 -21.74 -23.43 6.05
N GLY A 133 -22.35 -24.59 6.29
CA GLY A 133 -23.75 -24.70 6.71
C GLY A 133 -24.00 -24.35 8.19
N SER A 134 -22.95 -24.34 9.02
CA SER A 134 -23.04 -24.17 10.46
C SER A 134 -23.62 -22.80 10.86
N ALA A 135 -24.29 -22.76 12.03
CA ALA A 135 -24.82 -21.50 12.58
C ALA A 135 -23.72 -20.47 12.86
N LEU A 136 -22.53 -20.95 13.30
CA LEU A 136 -21.37 -20.10 13.55
C LEU A 136 -20.89 -19.42 12.26
N TYR A 137 -20.70 -20.17 11.17
CA TYR A 137 -20.28 -19.60 9.88
C TYR A 137 -21.26 -18.52 9.40
N LYS A 138 -22.56 -18.83 9.43
CA LYS A 138 -23.62 -17.90 9.02
C LYS A 138 -23.66 -16.63 9.88
N ALA A 139 -23.36 -16.72 11.17
CA ALA A 139 -23.27 -15.56 12.05
C ALA A 139 -22.09 -14.62 11.70
N PHE A 140 -21.02 -15.15 11.13
CA PHE A 140 -19.83 -14.37 10.73
C PHE A 140 -19.92 -13.76 9.33
N ILE A 141 -20.86 -14.20 8.47
CA ILE A 141 -21.09 -13.61 7.14
C ILE A 141 -21.26 -12.07 7.19
N PRO A 142 -22.15 -11.49 8.00
CA PRO A 142 -22.30 -10.03 8.05
C PRO A 142 -21.01 -9.32 8.48
N TYR A 143 -20.25 -9.92 9.42
CA TYR A 143 -18.95 -9.39 9.83
C TYR A 143 -17.94 -9.39 8.67
N ALA A 144 -17.82 -10.50 7.95
CA ALA A 144 -16.90 -10.62 6.82
C ALA A 144 -17.27 -9.67 5.67
N LEU A 145 -18.56 -9.44 5.41
CA LEU A 145 -19.03 -8.46 4.42
C LEU A 145 -18.66 -7.03 4.81
N VAL A 146 -18.83 -6.64 6.08
CA VAL A 146 -18.38 -5.32 6.55
C VAL A 146 -16.88 -5.16 6.37
N MET A 147 -16.09 -6.17 6.74
CA MET A 147 -14.63 -6.12 6.58
C MET A 147 -14.20 -6.08 5.10
N MET A 148 -14.94 -6.75 4.19
CA MET A 148 -14.71 -6.67 2.75
C MET A 148 -14.90 -5.25 2.21
N VAL A 149 -15.92 -4.55 2.69
CA VAL A 149 -16.15 -3.14 2.32
C VAL A 149 -15.06 -2.24 2.92
N LEU A 150 -14.61 -2.49 4.15
CA LEU A 150 -13.62 -1.64 4.82
C LEU A 150 -12.21 -1.77 4.24
N TYR A 151 -11.75 -3.00 3.95
CA TYR A 151 -10.37 -3.25 3.55
C TYR A 151 -10.20 -3.33 2.03
N PRO A 152 -10.60 -4.41 1.32
CA PRO A 152 -10.42 -4.51 -0.12
C PRO A 152 -11.00 -3.34 -0.92
N ILE A 153 -12.14 -2.79 -0.51
CA ILE A 153 -12.83 -1.72 -1.26
C ILE A 153 -12.55 -0.34 -0.64
N GLY A 154 -12.64 -0.25 0.68
CA GLY A 154 -12.61 1.02 1.40
C GLY A 154 -11.29 1.74 1.29
N ILE A 155 -10.16 1.04 1.40
CA ILE A 155 -8.83 1.66 1.33
C ILE A 155 -8.56 2.23 -0.08
N PRO A 156 -8.70 1.48 -1.19
CA PRO A 156 -8.55 2.05 -2.53
C PRO A 156 -9.50 3.21 -2.82
N VAL A 157 -10.77 3.09 -2.41
CA VAL A 157 -11.76 4.16 -2.61
C VAL A 157 -11.38 5.40 -1.80
N GLN A 158 -10.93 5.24 -0.55
CA GLN A 158 -10.47 6.35 0.27
C GLN A 158 -9.32 7.09 -0.40
N TYR A 159 -8.32 6.36 -0.91
CA TYR A 159 -7.18 6.95 -1.62
C TYR A 159 -7.64 7.66 -2.91
N ALA A 160 -8.52 7.03 -3.70
CA ALA A 160 -9.04 7.61 -4.93
C ALA A 160 -9.86 8.89 -4.67
N VAL A 161 -10.72 8.88 -3.66
CA VAL A 161 -11.48 10.08 -3.23
C VAL A 161 -10.54 11.17 -2.78
N MET A 162 -9.48 10.82 -2.04
CA MET A 162 -8.50 11.77 -1.56
C MET A 162 -7.73 12.43 -2.71
N LEU A 163 -7.26 11.66 -3.69
CA LEU A 163 -6.63 12.21 -4.90
C LEU A 163 -7.61 13.06 -5.72
N TYR A 164 -8.84 12.59 -5.91
CA TYR A 164 -9.84 13.31 -6.71
C TYR A 164 -10.24 14.65 -6.12
N ARG A 165 -10.35 14.74 -4.78
CA ARG A 165 -10.70 15.98 -4.08
C ARG A 165 -9.59 17.03 -4.16
N ASN A 166 -8.33 16.61 -4.14
CA ASN A 166 -7.16 17.50 -4.18
C ASN A 166 -6.51 17.56 -5.58
N ARG A 167 -7.24 17.14 -6.62
CA ARG A 167 -6.70 17.05 -7.99
C ARG A 167 -6.20 18.37 -8.55
N ASN A 168 -6.79 19.50 -8.13
CA ASN A 168 -6.41 20.81 -8.63
C ASN A 168 -5.03 21.21 -8.09
N GLU A 169 -4.84 21.09 -6.77
CA GLU A 169 -3.55 21.33 -6.10
C GLU A 169 -2.46 20.40 -6.63
N LEU A 170 -2.79 19.12 -6.85
CA LEU A 170 -1.85 18.17 -7.47
C LEU A 170 -1.52 18.52 -8.93
N ASN A 171 -2.48 19.02 -9.70
CA ASN A 171 -2.23 19.43 -11.08
C ASN A 171 -1.37 20.68 -11.16
N GLU A 172 -1.52 21.63 -10.24
CA GLU A 172 -0.65 22.81 -10.16
C GLU A 172 0.79 22.40 -9.87
N LEU A 173 0.99 21.54 -8.86
CA LEU A 173 2.31 20.98 -8.55
C LEU A 173 2.90 20.18 -9.72
N ARG A 174 2.06 19.40 -10.42
CA ARG A 174 2.47 18.63 -11.60
C ARG A 174 2.95 19.53 -12.73
N ILE A 175 2.23 20.63 -13.00
CA ILE A 175 2.63 21.58 -14.04
C ILE A 175 3.97 22.22 -13.65
N LEU A 176 4.12 22.62 -12.39
CA LEU A 176 5.36 23.21 -11.89
C LEU A 176 6.56 22.26 -12.04
N GLU A 177 6.42 21.00 -11.58
CA GLU A 177 7.45 19.96 -11.72
C GLU A 177 7.83 19.76 -13.20
N MET A 178 6.85 19.57 -14.07
CA MET A 178 7.09 19.41 -15.51
C MET A 178 7.76 20.64 -16.15
N THR A 179 7.41 21.86 -15.73
CA THR A 179 8.04 23.08 -16.28
C THR A 179 9.50 23.18 -15.89
N ILE A 180 9.83 22.87 -14.62
CA ILE A 180 11.22 22.93 -14.14
C ILE A 180 12.08 21.90 -14.88
N GLU A 181 11.58 20.66 -15.02
CA GLU A 181 12.29 19.60 -15.75
C GLU A 181 12.45 19.92 -17.24
N ALA A 182 11.42 20.46 -17.88
CA ALA A 182 11.46 20.80 -19.30
C ALA A 182 12.43 21.95 -19.59
N GLU A 183 12.44 23.01 -18.77
CA GLU A 183 13.37 24.13 -18.91
C GLU A 183 14.82 23.70 -18.70
N TYR A 184 15.08 22.86 -17.71
CA TYR A 184 16.41 22.29 -17.48
C TYR A 184 16.87 21.39 -18.62
N ALA A 185 16.00 20.52 -19.13
CA ALA A 185 16.30 19.67 -20.27
C ALA A 185 16.57 20.49 -21.54
N LEU A 186 15.81 21.56 -21.79
CA LEU A 186 16.04 22.48 -22.90
C LEU A 186 17.41 23.16 -22.78
N ALA A 187 17.73 23.70 -21.60
CA ALA A 187 19.02 24.35 -21.35
C ALA A 187 20.20 23.39 -21.53
N LYS A 188 20.04 22.11 -21.15
CA LYS A 188 21.04 21.07 -21.39
C LYS A 188 21.28 20.84 -22.89
N LEU A 189 20.22 20.77 -23.69
CA LEU A 189 20.33 20.64 -25.15
C LEU A 189 20.95 21.88 -25.80
N GLU A 190 20.61 23.08 -25.31
CA GLU A 190 21.22 24.34 -25.76
C GLU A 190 22.73 24.36 -25.45
N ALA A 191 23.12 23.90 -24.25
CA ALA A 191 24.53 23.79 -23.88
C ALA A 191 25.29 22.76 -24.73
N GLU A 192 24.66 21.63 -25.10
CA GLU A 192 25.23 20.65 -26.02
C GLU A 192 25.40 21.20 -27.45
N GLY A 193 24.53 22.13 -27.87
CA GLY A 193 24.58 22.81 -29.17
C GLY A 193 25.38 24.12 -29.19
N ALA A 194 25.97 24.54 -28.07
CA ALA A 194 26.65 25.82 -27.96
C ALA A 194 27.94 25.87 -28.79
N ASN A 195 28.26 27.06 -29.31
CA ASN A 195 29.43 27.25 -30.17
C ASN A 195 30.75 27.28 -29.38
N SER A 196 30.67 27.52 -28.07
CA SER A 196 31.82 27.60 -27.17
C SER A 196 31.55 26.90 -25.85
N GLU A 197 32.62 26.36 -25.25
CA GLU A 197 32.54 25.71 -23.94
C GLU A 197 32.14 26.69 -22.82
N GLU A 198 32.52 27.97 -22.96
CA GLU A 198 32.12 29.01 -21.99
C GLU A 198 30.62 29.30 -22.04
N GLU A 199 30.04 29.40 -23.24
CA GLU A 199 28.60 29.59 -23.44
C GLU A 199 27.79 28.39 -22.90
N ALA A 200 28.28 27.16 -23.12
CA ALA A 200 27.68 25.96 -22.57
C ALA A 200 27.67 25.98 -21.03
N LYS A 201 28.81 26.30 -20.41
CA LYS A 201 28.95 26.41 -18.95
C LYS A 201 28.09 27.52 -18.36
N GLU A 202 28.00 28.67 -19.01
CA GLU A 202 27.16 29.78 -18.54
C GLU A 202 25.67 29.42 -18.58
N THR A 203 25.22 28.80 -19.67
CA THR A 203 23.84 28.32 -19.84
C THR A 203 23.49 27.32 -18.75
N MET A 204 24.37 26.35 -18.52
CA MET A 204 24.18 25.35 -17.48
C MET A 204 24.16 25.96 -16.08
N ARG A 205 25.04 26.92 -15.78
CA ARG A 205 25.05 27.63 -14.48
C ARG A 205 23.73 28.38 -14.22
N LYS A 206 23.15 29.00 -15.25
CA LYS A 206 21.85 29.68 -15.14
C LYS A 206 20.71 28.67 -14.93
N ALA A 207 20.74 27.57 -15.67
CA ALA A 207 19.76 26.50 -15.54
C ALA A 207 19.82 25.82 -14.16
N ASP A 208 21.01 25.55 -13.62
CA ASP A 208 21.19 25.02 -12.27
C ASP A 208 20.59 25.97 -11.22
N ALA A 209 20.84 27.28 -11.33
CA ALA A 209 20.28 28.25 -10.41
C ALA A 209 18.75 28.35 -10.49
N ALA A 210 18.18 28.35 -11.70
CA ALA A 210 16.74 28.37 -11.91
C ALA A 210 16.07 27.06 -11.45
N TYR A 211 16.74 25.92 -11.65
CA TYR A 211 16.29 24.61 -11.20
C TYR A 211 16.18 24.54 -9.68
N GLU A 212 17.22 25.00 -8.96
CA GLU A 212 17.23 25.07 -7.49
C GLU A 212 16.13 26.01 -6.96
N GLU A 213 15.93 27.18 -7.57
CA GLU A 213 14.86 28.11 -7.20
C GLU A 213 13.47 27.49 -7.42
N GLY A 214 13.25 26.86 -8.58
CA GLY A 214 12.02 26.16 -8.90
C GLY A 214 11.73 25.01 -7.94
N HIS A 215 12.75 24.20 -7.61
CA HIS A 215 12.62 23.10 -6.65
C HIS A 215 12.34 23.58 -5.23
N ALA A 216 12.91 24.71 -4.81
CA ALA A 216 12.61 25.32 -3.52
C ALA A 216 11.14 25.78 -3.45
N ALA A 217 10.64 26.44 -4.50
CA ALA A 217 9.24 26.85 -4.61
C ALA A 217 8.29 25.63 -4.62
N TYR A 218 8.65 24.59 -5.38
CA TYR A 218 7.92 23.32 -5.40
C TYR A 218 7.86 22.68 -4.00
N ALA A 219 8.99 22.58 -3.31
CA ALA A 219 9.06 21.99 -1.97
C ALA A 219 8.19 22.75 -0.96
N GLN A 220 8.14 24.08 -1.06
CA GLN A 220 7.26 24.90 -0.24
C GLN A 220 5.79 24.57 -0.51
N LEU A 221 5.35 24.59 -1.77
CA LEU A 221 3.95 24.31 -2.13
C LEU A 221 3.55 22.86 -1.79
N ARG A 222 4.48 21.91 -1.97
CA ARG A 222 4.33 20.51 -1.57
C ARG A 222 4.15 20.34 -0.06
N SER A 223 4.74 21.22 0.74
CA SER A 223 4.66 21.19 2.20
C SER A 223 3.28 21.61 2.73
N GLU A 224 2.56 22.45 1.96
CA GLU A 224 1.21 22.95 2.27
C GLU A 224 0.15 21.86 2.10
N LEU A 225 0.42 20.84 1.28
CA LEU A 225 -0.48 19.72 1.10
C LEU A 225 -0.77 18.97 2.41
N PRO A 226 -1.99 18.43 2.57
CA PRO A 226 -2.32 17.54 3.68
C PRO A 226 -1.31 16.40 3.81
N THR A 227 -0.92 16.07 5.05
CA THR A 227 0.11 15.08 5.34
C THR A 227 -0.19 13.71 4.72
N ASP A 228 -1.45 13.29 4.74
CA ASP A 228 -1.88 12.01 4.16
C ASP A 228 -1.78 12.03 2.62
N LEU A 229 -2.00 13.18 1.98
CA LEU A 229 -1.89 13.34 0.52
C LEU A 229 -0.42 13.26 0.12
N ARG A 230 0.42 13.92 0.93
CA ARG A 230 1.86 13.90 0.73
C ARG A 230 2.42 12.50 0.77
N LYS A 231 2.01 11.68 1.73
CA LYS A 231 2.44 10.28 1.79
C LYS A 231 1.92 9.44 0.63
N LEU A 232 0.67 9.64 0.24
CA LEU A 232 0.05 8.89 -0.85
C LEU A 232 0.73 9.13 -2.21
N THR A 233 1.30 10.33 -2.37
CA THR A 233 2.00 10.78 -3.57
C THR A 233 3.51 10.87 -3.37
N ALA A 234 4.05 10.28 -2.30
CA ALA A 234 5.49 10.32 -2.03
C ALA A 234 6.22 9.27 -2.86
N GLY A 235 7.33 9.66 -3.48
CA GLY A 235 8.18 8.76 -4.26
C GLY A 235 7.67 8.45 -5.66
N TYR A 236 6.53 9.04 -6.06
CA TYR A 236 6.00 8.95 -7.41
C TYR A 236 6.15 10.29 -8.11
N GLU A 237 6.51 10.27 -9.40
CA GLU A 237 6.41 11.49 -10.23
C GLU A 237 4.95 11.98 -10.23
N LEU A 238 4.71 13.30 -10.17
CA LEU A 238 3.34 13.82 -10.13
C LEU A 238 2.61 13.60 -11.46
N ARG A 239 3.32 13.33 -12.56
CA ARG A 239 2.68 12.87 -13.81
C ARG A 239 1.78 11.65 -13.59
N VAL A 240 2.18 10.79 -12.65
CA VAL A 240 1.61 9.47 -12.38
C VAL A 240 1.25 9.29 -10.90
N TYR A 241 0.86 10.36 -10.20
CA TYR A 241 0.45 10.31 -8.78
C TYR A 241 -0.68 9.29 -8.47
N TRP A 242 -1.46 8.90 -9.48
CA TRP A 242 -2.54 7.91 -9.36
C TRP A 242 -2.02 6.47 -9.27
N PHE A 243 -0.71 6.24 -9.47
CA PHE A 243 -0.10 4.92 -9.48
C PHE A 243 -0.26 4.19 -8.14
N GLU A 244 -0.40 4.90 -7.02
CA GLU A 244 -0.71 4.28 -5.73
C GLU A 244 -2.07 3.54 -5.72
N ILE A 245 -3.04 4.02 -6.50
CA ILE A 245 -4.34 3.33 -6.68
C ILE A 245 -4.15 2.06 -7.49
N PHE A 246 -3.33 2.12 -8.53
CA PHE A 246 -2.96 0.95 -9.33
C PHE A 246 -2.23 -0.08 -8.46
N GLU A 247 -1.29 0.36 -7.61
CA GLU A 247 -0.60 -0.48 -6.64
C GLU A 247 -1.55 -1.18 -5.67
N CYS A 248 -2.56 -0.46 -5.17
CA CYS A 248 -3.60 -1.05 -4.35
C CYS A 248 -4.40 -2.13 -5.09
N ALA A 249 -4.78 -1.87 -6.34
CA ALA A 249 -5.51 -2.81 -7.18
C ALA A 249 -4.66 -4.05 -7.53
N ARG A 250 -3.38 -3.84 -7.87
CA ARG A 250 -2.41 -4.91 -8.14
C ARG A 250 -2.23 -5.82 -6.93
N LYS A 251 -2.05 -5.24 -5.74
CA LYS A 251 -1.92 -5.99 -4.47
C LYS A 251 -3.13 -6.88 -4.24
N ILE A 252 -4.36 -6.36 -4.39
CA ILE A 252 -5.59 -7.17 -4.30
C ILE A 252 -5.63 -8.24 -5.39
N ALA A 253 -5.33 -7.89 -6.65
CA ALA A 253 -5.37 -8.84 -7.74
C ALA A 253 -4.45 -10.04 -7.44
N LEU A 254 -3.22 -9.79 -6.99
CA LEU A 254 -2.24 -10.84 -6.68
C LEU A 254 -2.59 -11.70 -5.47
N VAL A 255 -3.32 -11.18 -4.48
CA VAL A 255 -3.59 -11.93 -3.25
C VAL A 255 -5.02 -12.47 -3.15
N CYS A 256 -6.00 -11.81 -3.76
CA CYS A 256 -7.42 -12.16 -3.68
C CYS A 256 -7.92 -12.97 -4.89
N LEU A 257 -7.45 -12.71 -6.12
CA LEU A 257 -7.90 -13.50 -7.27
C LEU A 257 -7.42 -14.97 -7.22
N PRO A 258 -6.18 -15.28 -6.79
CA PRO A 258 -5.74 -16.66 -6.65
C PRO A 258 -6.54 -17.47 -5.62
N VAL A 259 -7.21 -16.83 -4.66
CA VAL A 259 -7.98 -17.51 -3.59
C VAL A 259 -9.17 -18.29 -4.14
N PHE A 260 -9.72 -17.89 -5.30
CA PHE A 260 -10.82 -18.61 -5.95
C PHE A 260 -10.40 -19.99 -6.49
N PHE A 261 -9.11 -20.18 -6.76
CA PHE A 261 -8.57 -21.43 -7.28
C PHE A 261 -8.12 -22.36 -6.13
N PRO A 262 -8.19 -23.69 -6.30
CA PRO A 262 -7.60 -24.62 -5.36
C PRO A 262 -6.10 -24.36 -5.20
N GLN A 263 -5.61 -24.54 -3.98
CA GLN A 263 -4.21 -24.28 -3.64
C GLN A 263 -3.26 -25.15 -4.47
N GLY A 264 -2.27 -24.51 -5.11
CA GLY A 264 -1.28 -25.20 -5.95
C GLY A 264 -1.82 -25.62 -7.32
N SER A 265 -3.09 -25.35 -7.64
CA SER A 265 -3.63 -25.70 -8.96
C SER A 265 -2.94 -24.90 -10.07
N PRO A 266 -2.77 -25.48 -11.27
CA PRO A 266 -2.22 -24.75 -12.42
C PRO A 266 -2.99 -23.46 -12.73
N GLY A 267 -4.32 -23.47 -12.57
CA GLY A 267 -5.15 -22.27 -12.76
C GLY A 267 -4.78 -21.11 -11.81
N GLN A 268 -4.47 -21.43 -10.54
CA GLN A 268 -4.01 -20.44 -9.56
C GLN A 268 -2.69 -19.79 -9.96
N LEU A 269 -1.75 -20.59 -10.48
CA LEU A 269 -0.44 -20.10 -10.89
C LEU A 269 -0.51 -19.29 -12.19
N ILE A 270 -1.33 -19.75 -13.14
CA ILE A 270 -1.55 -19.07 -14.43
C ILE A 270 -2.17 -17.68 -14.21
N ILE A 271 -3.19 -17.56 -13.34
CA ILE A 271 -3.78 -16.24 -13.08
C ILE A 271 -2.76 -15.30 -12.42
N GLY A 272 -1.93 -15.82 -11.51
CA GLY A 272 -0.81 -15.06 -10.92
C GLY A 272 0.18 -14.56 -11.97
N LEU A 273 0.57 -15.42 -12.93
CA LEU A 273 1.46 -15.05 -14.03
C LEU A 273 0.87 -13.98 -14.94
N ILE A 274 -0.41 -14.10 -15.30
CA ILE A 274 -1.11 -13.11 -16.14
C ILE A 274 -1.09 -11.75 -15.44
N ILE A 275 -1.45 -11.70 -14.15
CA ILE A 275 -1.41 -10.46 -13.37
C ILE A 275 0.01 -9.92 -13.35
N CYS A 276 1.01 -10.77 -13.09
CA CYS A 276 2.40 -10.34 -13.03
C CYS A 276 2.91 -9.73 -14.34
N PHE A 277 2.56 -10.33 -15.48
CA PHE A 277 2.93 -9.86 -16.81
C PHE A 277 2.27 -8.52 -17.13
N LEU A 278 0.96 -8.40 -16.91
CA LEU A 278 0.22 -7.15 -17.16
C LEU A 278 0.77 -6.02 -16.29
N THR A 279 1.07 -6.29 -15.02
CA THR A 279 1.58 -5.26 -14.12
C THR A 279 3.03 -4.89 -14.41
N TYR A 280 3.86 -5.82 -14.90
CA TYR A 280 5.19 -5.50 -15.41
C TYR A 280 5.12 -4.52 -16.58
N GLY A 281 4.17 -4.74 -17.52
CA GLY A 281 3.91 -3.80 -18.60
C GLY A 281 3.53 -2.40 -18.10
N MET A 282 2.73 -2.31 -17.04
CA MET A 282 2.38 -1.02 -16.41
C MET A 282 3.61 -0.30 -15.82
N TYR A 283 4.49 -1.01 -15.11
CA TYR A 283 5.75 -0.40 -14.63
C TYR A 283 6.64 0.07 -15.77
N GLY A 284 6.80 -0.74 -16.83
CA GLY A 284 7.65 -0.41 -17.97
C GLY A 284 7.12 0.75 -18.82
N VAL A 285 5.81 0.93 -18.93
CA VAL A 285 5.20 2.03 -19.71
C VAL A 285 5.24 3.35 -18.95
N TYR A 286 4.99 3.33 -17.64
CA TYR A 286 4.78 4.56 -16.89
C TYR A 286 6.02 5.09 -16.17
N GLY A 287 6.98 4.22 -15.77
CA GLY A 287 8.14 4.62 -14.96
C GLY A 287 7.72 5.48 -13.77
N PRO A 288 6.96 4.92 -12.81
CA PRO A 288 6.19 5.75 -11.90
C PRO A 288 7.00 6.46 -10.82
N TYR A 289 8.23 6.02 -10.52
CA TYR A 289 8.99 6.50 -9.38
C TYR A 289 9.88 7.70 -9.73
N GLU A 290 10.09 8.60 -8.77
CA GLU A 290 10.96 9.80 -8.94
C GLU A 290 12.41 9.43 -9.29
N SER A 291 12.89 8.28 -8.80
CA SER A 291 14.24 7.78 -9.02
C SER A 291 14.22 6.63 -10.04
N PRO A 292 15.01 6.70 -11.14
CA PRO A 292 15.13 5.61 -12.11
C PRO A 292 15.61 4.29 -11.49
N ASN A 293 16.34 4.35 -10.37
CA ASN A 293 16.77 3.16 -9.64
C ASN A 293 15.60 2.45 -8.95
N ASP A 294 14.60 3.21 -8.50
CA ASP A 294 13.41 2.65 -7.85
C ASP A 294 12.48 2.02 -8.89
N ASP A 295 12.38 2.62 -10.08
CA ASP A 295 11.75 1.99 -11.25
C ASP A 295 12.40 0.66 -11.61
N LEU A 296 13.74 0.64 -11.71
CA LEU A 296 14.49 -0.57 -12.00
C LEU A 296 14.27 -1.62 -10.90
N LEU A 297 14.31 -1.22 -9.64
CA LEU A 297 14.09 -2.11 -8.50
C LEU A 297 12.68 -2.71 -8.53
N ALA A 298 11.65 -1.91 -8.82
CA ALA A 298 10.27 -2.37 -8.92
C ALA A 298 10.09 -3.36 -10.09
N GLN A 299 10.70 -3.07 -11.25
CA GLN A 299 10.69 -3.99 -12.40
C GLN A 299 11.40 -5.31 -12.08
N LEU A 300 12.55 -5.27 -11.42
CA LEU A 300 13.29 -6.46 -10.99
C LEU A 300 12.49 -7.28 -9.96
N ALA A 301 11.88 -6.63 -8.96
CA ALA A 301 11.03 -7.30 -7.99
C ALA A 301 9.85 -8.01 -8.67
N GLN A 302 9.26 -7.37 -9.68
CA GLN A 302 8.17 -7.94 -10.46
C GLN A 302 8.63 -9.15 -11.28
N LEU A 303 9.82 -9.10 -11.88
CA LEU A 303 10.44 -10.25 -12.56
C LEU A 303 10.75 -11.39 -11.59
N CYS A 304 11.23 -11.09 -10.38
CA CYS A 304 11.48 -12.11 -9.36
C CYS A 304 10.19 -12.88 -9.01
N ILE A 305 9.06 -12.19 -8.83
CA ILE A 305 7.76 -12.83 -8.58
C ILE A 305 7.33 -13.65 -9.80
N PHE A 306 7.47 -13.10 -11.01
CA PHE A 306 7.14 -13.80 -12.25
C PHE A 306 7.92 -15.11 -12.39
N PHE A 307 9.24 -15.09 -12.27
CA PHE A 307 10.08 -16.29 -12.37
C PHE A 307 9.84 -17.27 -11.22
N SER A 308 9.49 -16.78 -10.03
CA SER A 308 9.08 -17.65 -8.91
C SER A 308 7.80 -18.43 -9.24
N LEU A 309 6.82 -17.78 -9.86
CA LEU A 309 5.59 -18.44 -10.30
C LEU A 309 5.84 -19.39 -11.48
N VAL A 310 6.70 -19.03 -12.44
CA VAL A 310 7.12 -19.94 -13.53
C VAL A 310 7.78 -21.19 -12.96
N ALA A 311 8.73 -21.03 -12.04
CA ALA A 311 9.38 -22.16 -11.37
C ALA A 311 8.35 -23.05 -10.66
N SER A 312 7.38 -22.44 -9.97
CA SER A 312 6.28 -23.17 -9.31
C SER A 312 5.37 -23.92 -10.28
N ILE A 313 5.20 -23.46 -11.52
CA ILE A 313 4.47 -24.22 -12.55
C ILE A 313 5.30 -25.40 -13.03
N VAL A 314 6.57 -25.18 -13.32
CA VAL A 314 7.47 -26.24 -13.80
C VAL A 314 7.53 -27.38 -12.78
N THR A 315 7.65 -27.09 -11.49
CA THR A 315 7.64 -28.12 -10.45
C THR A 315 6.28 -28.80 -10.26
N ASN A 316 5.17 -28.12 -10.53
CA ASN A 316 3.85 -28.77 -10.51
C ASN A 316 3.60 -29.67 -11.73
N VAL A 317 4.16 -29.32 -12.89
CA VAL A 317 4.02 -30.10 -14.13
C VAL A 317 4.94 -31.32 -14.13
N TYR A 318 6.13 -31.18 -13.55
CA TYR A 318 7.10 -32.26 -13.35
C TYR A 318 7.31 -32.51 -11.85
N PRO A 319 6.33 -33.12 -11.16
CA PRO A 319 6.40 -33.36 -9.72
C PRO A 319 7.32 -34.54 -9.37
N ASP A 320 8.52 -34.61 -9.96
CA ASP A 320 9.57 -35.66 -9.88
C ASP A 320 9.46 -36.73 -11.00
N GLU A 321 10.51 -37.29 -11.66
CA GLU A 321 11.92 -37.59 -11.32
C GLU A 321 12.50 -37.17 -9.96
#